data_AF-A0A959YC53-F1
#
_entry.id   AF-A0A959YC53-F1
#
_cell.length_a   1.000
_cell.length_b   1.000
_cell.length_c   1.000
_cell.angle_alpha   90.00
_cell.angle_beta   90.00
_cell.angle_gamma   90.00
#
_symmetry.space_group_name_H-M   'P 1'
#
loop_
_entity.id
_entity.type
_entity.pdbx_description
1 polymer ?
#
loop_
_entity_poly.entity_id
_entity_poly.type
_entity_poly.pdbx_seq_one_letter_code
_entity_poly.pdbx_strand_id
1 'polypeptide(L)'
;MRLLTNVFEISVYLFLFAWAEPFREQYLGYDSLGFAWYIWLIAAIADDHNFYWHHRLSHNIRLLWAAHLPHHSARTFNLTVSIRNGWFITLYKPIFWLWMPL
;
A
#
# COMPACT_ATOMS: atom_id res chain seq x y z
N MET A 1 -2.31 -18.35 -13.12
CA MET A 1 -1.56 -18.00 -11.89
C MET A 1 -1.83 -16.57 -11.39
N ARG A 2 -2.02 -15.55 -12.24
CA ARG A 2 -2.25 -14.16 -11.78
C ARG A 2 -3.62 -13.87 -11.14
N LEU A 3 -4.70 -14.55 -11.55
CA LEU A 3 -6.04 -14.28 -11.00
C LEU A 3 -6.13 -14.60 -9.50
N LEU A 4 -5.65 -15.77 -9.08
CA LEU A 4 -5.71 -16.19 -7.67
C LEU A 4 -4.87 -15.30 -6.76
N THR A 5 -3.68 -14.90 -7.20
CA THR A 5 -2.86 -13.94 -6.45
C THR A 5 -3.51 -12.58 -6.37
N ASN A 6 -4.09 -12.07 -7.46
CA ASN A 6 -4.76 -10.77 -7.45
C ASN A 6 -6.01 -10.78 -6.55
N VAL A 7 -6.80 -11.86 -6.60
CA VAL A 7 -7.96 -12.05 -5.71
C VAL A 7 -7.50 -12.10 -4.26
N PHE A 8 -6.47 -12.88 -3.95
CA PHE A 8 -5.88 -12.93 -2.62
C PHE A 8 -5.42 -11.55 -2.13
N GLU A 9 -4.66 -10.82 -2.95
CA GLU A 9 -4.17 -9.48 -2.63
C GLU A 9 -5.33 -8.54 -2.33
N ILE A 10 -6.27 -8.39 -3.27
CA ILE A 10 -7.45 -7.52 -3.10
C ILE A 10 -8.23 -7.92 -1.85
N SER A 11 -8.40 -9.21 -1.58
CA SER A 11 -9.14 -9.69 -0.41
C SER A 11 -8.44 -9.31 0.89
N VAL A 12 -7.11 -9.44 0.96
CA VAL A 12 -6.32 -9.03 2.12
C VAL A 12 -6.40 -7.51 2.33
N TYR A 13 -6.29 -6.73 1.25
CA TYR A 13 -6.42 -5.27 1.34
C TYR A 13 -7.80 -4.86 1.86
N LEU A 14 -8.87 -5.35 1.23
CA LEU A 14 -10.24 -5.01 1.64
C LEU A 14 -10.54 -5.46 3.07
N PHE A 15 -10.08 -6.65 3.45
CA PHE A 15 -10.21 -7.15 4.82
C PHE A 15 -9.52 -6.22 5.83
N LEU A 16 -8.25 -5.87 5.60
CA LEU A 16 -7.49 -5.03 6.52
C LEU A 16 -8.06 -3.61 6.60
N PHE A 17 -8.54 -3.05 5.48
CA PHE A 17 -9.19 -1.74 5.48
C PHE A 17 -10.54 -1.76 6.21
N ALA A 18 -11.38 -2.77 5.99
CA ALA A 18 -12.64 -2.92 6.71
C ALA A 18 -12.41 -3.15 8.20
N TRP A 19 -11.41 -3.96 8.56
CA TRP A 19 -11.02 -4.16 9.95
C TRP A 19 -10.50 -2.88 10.62
N ALA A 20 -9.81 -2.02 9.88
CA ALA A 20 -9.27 -0.75 10.38
C ALA A 20 -10.31 0.38 10.48
N GLU A 21 -11.45 0.27 9.81
CA GLU A 21 -12.51 1.28 9.75
C GLU A 21 -12.99 1.77 11.13
N PRO A 22 -13.43 0.92 12.08
CA PRO A 22 -13.90 1.40 13.39
C PRO A 22 -12.80 2.13 14.17
N PHE A 23 -11.53 1.76 13.96
CA PHE A 23 -10.40 2.44 14.58
C PHE A 23 -10.14 3.81 13.97
N ARG A 24 -10.30 3.96 12.64
CA ARG A 24 -10.22 5.28 11.98
C ARG A 24 -11.31 6.21 12.48
N GLU A 25 -12.54 5.74 12.56
CA GLU A 25 -13.66 6.56 13.06
C GLU A 25 -13.45 6.93 14.53
N GLN A 26 -13.10 5.97 15.38
CA GLN A 26 -12.93 6.21 16.82
C GLN A 26 -11.76 7.14 17.15
N TYR A 27 -10.60 6.95 16.51
CA TYR A 27 -9.37 7.66 16.88
C TYR A 27 -9.02 8.84 15.98
N LEU A 28 -9.45 8.83 14.71
CA LEU A 28 -9.14 9.88 13.74
C LEU A 28 -10.38 10.75 13.40
N GLY A 29 -11.59 10.27 13.72
CA GLY A 29 -12.81 11.07 13.68
C GLY A 29 -13.38 11.31 12.28
N TYR A 30 -13.07 10.46 11.31
CA TYR A 30 -13.62 10.54 9.96
C TYR A 30 -14.06 9.17 9.41
N ASP A 31 -15.15 9.17 8.65
CA ASP A 31 -15.63 8.08 7.80
C ASP A 31 -15.18 8.28 6.34
N SER A 32 -15.20 9.52 5.87
CA SER A 32 -14.84 9.95 4.53
C SER A 32 -14.11 11.30 4.57
N LEU A 33 -13.21 11.53 3.61
CA LEU A 33 -12.62 12.86 3.39
C LEU A 33 -13.54 13.78 2.57
N GLY A 34 -14.59 13.26 1.93
CA GLY A 34 -15.47 13.97 1.00
C GLY A 34 -14.98 13.98 -0.46
N PHE A 35 -15.67 14.74 -1.32
CA PHE A 35 -15.43 14.76 -2.79
C PHE A 35 -15.02 16.11 -3.38
N ALA A 36 -14.75 17.12 -2.56
CA ALA A 36 -14.25 18.40 -3.06
C ALA A 36 -12.92 18.23 -3.81
N TRP A 37 -12.70 19.02 -4.87
CA TRP A 37 -11.56 18.84 -5.78
C TRP A 37 -10.19 18.86 -5.07
N TYR A 38 -10.04 19.67 -4.01
CA TYR A 38 -8.78 19.78 -3.26
C TYR A 38 -8.49 18.54 -2.41
N ILE A 39 -9.48 17.73 -2.06
CA ILE A 39 -9.28 16.46 -1.35
C ILE A 39 -8.48 15.50 -2.21
N TRP A 40 -8.68 15.50 -3.54
CA TRP A 40 -7.88 14.69 -4.45
C TRP A 40 -6.39 15.10 -4.45
N LEU A 41 -6.09 16.40 -4.32
CA LEU A 41 -4.72 16.87 -4.20
C LEU A 41 -4.10 16.46 -2.86
N ILE A 42 -4.85 16.61 -1.76
CA ILE A 42 -4.40 16.18 -0.43
C ILE A 42 -4.18 14.67 -0.41
N ALA A 43 -5.10 13.88 -0.98
CA ALA A 43 -4.98 12.44 -1.10
C ALA A 43 -3.77 12.02 -1.95
N ALA A 44 -3.48 12.73 -3.05
CA ALA A 44 -2.29 12.46 -3.86
C ALA A 44 -0.98 12.70 -3.08
N ILE A 45 -0.92 13.77 -2.29
CA ILE A 45 0.25 14.06 -1.43
C ILE A 45 0.37 13.01 -0.31
N ALA A 46 -0.75 12.63 0.30
CA ALA A 46 -0.79 11.59 1.32
C ALA A 46 -0.36 10.24 0.77
N ASP A 47 -0.80 9.88 -0.43
CA ASP A 47 -0.40 8.66 -1.15
C ASP A 47 1.11 8.64 -1.42
N ASP A 48 1.67 9.74 -1.93
CA ASP A 48 3.11 9.86 -2.19
C ASP A 48 3.92 9.76 -0.88
N HIS A 49 3.45 10.40 0.19
CA HIS A 49 4.07 10.28 1.52
C HIS A 49 4.07 8.83 2.03
N ASN A 50 2.93 8.13 1.93
CA ASN A 50 2.82 6.73 2.34
C ASN A 50 3.74 5.83 1.51
N PHE A 51 3.77 6.05 0.19
CA PHE A 51 4.64 5.33 -0.73
C PHE A 51 6.12 5.58 -0.42
N TYR A 52 6.50 6.83 -0.14
CA TYR A 52 7.86 7.21 0.23
C TYR A 52 8.35 6.43 1.44
N TRP A 53 7.57 6.39 2.54
CA TRP A 53 7.97 5.66 3.74
C TRP A 53 7.96 4.16 3.54
N HIS A 54 6.97 3.62 2.82
CA HIS A 54 6.95 2.21 2.45
C HIS A 54 8.23 1.82 1.70
N HIS A 55 8.58 2.57 0.66
CA HIS A 55 9.74 2.31 -0.17
C HIS A 55 11.04 2.52 0.60
N ARG A 56 11.17 3.63 1.34
CA ARG A 56 12.34 3.94 2.17
C ARG A 56 12.59 2.84 3.19
N LEU A 57 11.58 2.45 3.96
CA LEU A 57 11.74 1.38 4.96
C LEU A 57 12.04 0.03 4.32
N SER A 58 11.52 -0.23 3.12
CA SER A 58 11.88 -1.41 2.33
C SER A 58 13.35 -1.46 1.93
N HIS A 59 14.01 -0.30 1.80
CA HIS A 59 15.46 -0.19 1.56
C HIS A 59 16.31 -0.16 2.83
N ASN A 60 15.73 0.07 4.01
CA ASN A 60 16.46 0.25 5.26
C ASN A 60 16.28 -0.90 6.27
N ILE A 61 15.19 -1.66 6.19
CA ILE A 61 14.88 -2.76 7.13
C ILE A 61 15.06 -4.10 6.42
N ARG A 62 15.92 -4.99 6.96
CA ARG A 62 16.26 -6.29 6.36
C ARG A 62 15.05 -7.15 5.99
N LEU A 63 14.05 -7.23 6.87
CA LEU A 63 12.83 -8.01 6.63
C LEU A 63 12.05 -7.45 5.44
N LEU A 64 11.90 -6.13 5.37
CA LEU A 64 11.17 -5.46 4.29
C LEU A 64 11.96 -5.52 2.98
N TRP A 65 13.29 -5.42 3.04
CA TRP A 65 14.18 -5.64 1.90
C TRP A 65 14.02 -7.03 1.31
N ALA A 66 13.95 -8.09 2.12
CA ALA A 66 13.75 -9.45 1.60
C ALA A 66 12.47 -9.57 0.76
N ALA A 67 11.41 -8.87 1.15
CA ALA A 67 10.15 -8.80 0.40
C ALA A 67 10.23 -7.89 -0.84
N HIS A 68 11.08 -6.86 -0.80
CA HIS A 68 11.28 -5.87 -1.86
C HIS A 68 12.35 -6.26 -2.89
N LEU A 69 13.24 -7.20 -2.56
CA LEU A 69 14.29 -7.72 -3.44
C LEU A 69 13.78 -8.20 -4.82
N PRO A 70 12.60 -8.86 -4.94
CA PRO A 70 12.04 -9.20 -6.24
C PRO A 70 11.83 -8.00 -7.15
N HIS A 71 11.59 -6.79 -6.63
CA HIS A 71 11.51 -5.58 -7.45
C HIS A 71 12.90 -5.21 -8.00
N HIS A 72 13.95 -5.29 -7.18
CA HIS A 72 15.34 -4.93 -7.55
C HIS A 72 16.13 -6.00 -8.29
N SER A 73 15.60 -7.21 -8.45
CA SER A 73 16.34 -8.30 -9.13
C SER A 73 16.24 -8.27 -10.66
N ALA A 74 15.68 -7.21 -11.25
CA ALA A 74 15.49 -7.12 -12.70
C ALA A 74 16.81 -6.79 -13.40
N ARG A 75 17.13 -7.51 -14.48
CA ARG A 75 18.37 -7.30 -15.25
C ARG A 75 18.26 -6.16 -16.26
N THR A 76 17.04 -5.77 -16.64
CA THR A 76 16.77 -4.73 -17.62
C THR A 76 15.75 -3.75 -17.08
N PHE A 77 15.93 -2.48 -17.40
CA PHE A 77 14.98 -1.43 -17.04
C PHE A 77 13.81 -1.45 -18.01
N ASN A 78 12.61 -1.76 -17.52
CA ASN A 78 11.38 -1.72 -18.28
C ASN A 78 10.17 -1.50 -17.34
N LEU A 79 9.02 -1.13 -17.90
CA LEU A 79 7.82 -0.84 -17.11
C LEU A 79 7.27 -2.05 -16.34
N THR A 80 7.63 -3.28 -16.71
CA THR A 80 7.17 -4.46 -15.97
C THR A 80 7.91 -4.64 -14.64
N VAL A 81 9.07 -3.99 -14.46
CA VAL A 81 9.81 -4.00 -13.20
C VAL A 81 9.05 -3.29 -12.10
N SER A 82 8.35 -2.19 -12.40
CA SER A 82 7.59 -1.40 -11.41
C SER A 82 6.39 -2.15 -10.83
N ILE A 83 5.85 -3.15 -11.55
CA ILE A 83 4.71 -3.97 -11.12
C ILE A 83 5.11 -5.31 -10.52
N ARG A 84 6.42 -5.65 -10.49
CA ARG A 84 6.92 -6.93 -9.98
C ARG A 84 7.22 -6.86 -8.49
N ASN A 85 6.21 -7.13 -7.68
CA ASN A 85 6.32 -7.21 -6.23
C ASN A 85 6.36 -8.67 -5.75
N GLY A 86 7.06 -8.93 -4.65
CA GLY A 86 6.97 -10.21 -3.94
C GLY A 86 5.65 -10.31 -3.18
N TRP A 87 5.08 -11.52 -3.07
CA TRP A 87 3.79 -11.75 -2.41
C TRP A 87 3.73 -11.27 -0.94
N PHE A 88 4.87 -11.24 -0.25
CA PHE A 88 4.96 -10.77 1.14
C PHE A 88 4.69 -9.27 1.27
N ILE A 89 4.91 -8.48 0.21
CA ILE A 89 4.58 -7.03 0.19
C ILE A 89 3.10 -6.81 0.50
N THR A 90 2.23 -7.69 0.05
CA THR A 90 0.78 -7.64 0.28
C THR A 90 0.40 -7.64 1.76
N LEU A 91 1.21 -8.27 2.63
CA LEU A 91 0.88 -8.39 4.04
C LEU A 91 1.17 -7.12 4.83
N TYR A 92 2.20 -6.36 4.46
CA TYR A 92 2.67 -5.21 5.24
C TYR A 92 2.48 -3.86 4.55
N LYS A 93 2.42 -3.82 3.21
CA LYS A 93 2.16 -2.59 2.47
C LYS A 93 0.85 -1.90 2.90
N PRO A 94 -0.29 -2.60 3.13
CA PRO A 94 -1.52 -1.96 3.56
C PRO A 94 -1.37 -1.10 4.82
N ILE A 95 -0.47 -1.48 5.75
CA ILE A 95 -0.23 -0.79 7.03
C ILE A 95 0.06 0.71 6.83
N PHE A 96 0.76 1.06 5.75
CA PHE A 96 1.10 2.45 5.43
C PHE A 96 -0.11 3.29 5.00
N TRP A 97 -1.18 2.65 4.51
CA TRP A 97 -2.41 3.31 4.04
C TRP A 97 -3.60 3.09 4.98
N LEU A 98 -3.49 2.30 6.04
CA LEU A 98 -4.62 1.97 6.93
C LEU A 98 -5.28 3.20 7.56
N TRP A 99 -4.54 4.29 7.73
CA TRP A 99 -5.10 5.54 8.23
C TRP A 99 -5.98 6.23 7.19
N MET A 100 -5.72 6.10 5.89
CA MET A 100 -6.57 6.70 4.87
C MET A 100 -7.91 5.95 4.76
N PRO A 101 -9.03 6.65 4.48
CA PRO A 101 -10.28 5.99 4.15
C PRO A 101 -10.21 5.30 2.77
N LEU A 102 -11.11 4.35 2.55
CA LEU A 102 -11.28 3.62 1.29
C LEU A 102 -11.79 4.53 0.16
#